data_AF-A0A957PW25-F1
#
_entry.id   AF-A0A957PW25-F1
#
_cell.length_a   1.000
_cell.length_b   1.000
_cell.length_c   1.000
_cell.angle_alpha   90.00
_cell.angle_beta   90.00
_cell.angle_gamma   90.00
#
_symmetry.space_group_name_H-M   'P 1'
#
loop_
_entity.id
_entity.type
_entity.pdbx_description
1 polymer ?
#
loop_
_entity_poly.entity_id
_entity_poly.type
_entity_poly.pdbx_seq_one_letter_code
_entity_poly.pdbx_strand_id
1 'polypeptide(L)' 'MTGTILKINMEEKPMSNEQKDPQSEKTPDQIGVWLAIGTGVGILLGIIFHNIAMGITFGAALGLVFGAAFSLKKKE' A
#
# COMPACT_ATOMS: atom_id res chain seq x y z
N MET A 1 -31.97 26.45 -29.54
CA MET A 1 -32.95 25.99 -28.52
C MET A 1 -33.63 24.78 -29.16
N THR A 2 -33.56 23.52 -28.76
CA THR A 2 -33.27 22.76 -27.53
C THR A 2 -33.35 21.29 -28.02
N GLY A 3 -32.65 20.26 -27.55
CA GLY A 3 -31.67 20.09 -26.50
C GLY A 3 -30.98 18.74 -26.73
N THR A 4 -29.68 18.70 -26.46
CA THR A 4 -28.94 17.44 -26.29
C THR A 4 -28.81 17.25 -24.80
N ILE A 5 -29.82 16.65 -24.18
CA ILE A 5 -29.75 16.23 -22.79
C ILE A 5 -29.73 14.71 -22.79
N LEU A 6 -28.85 14.15 -21.96
CA LEU A 6 -28.77 12.76 -21.54
C LEU A 6 -27.93 11.84 -22.44
N LYS A 7 -26.64 12.17 -22.58
CA LYS A 7 -25.59 11.14 -22.46
C LYS A 7 -24.83 11.36 -21.15
N ILE A 8 -25.52 11.20 -20.02
CA ILE A 8 -24.85 10.97 -18.73
C ILE A 8 -24.38 9.51 -18.75
N ASN A 9 -23.31 9.27 -19.49
CA ASN A 9 -22.45 8.12 -19.27
C ASN A 9 -21.87 8.33 -17.87
N MET A 10 -22.48 7.69 -16.87
CA MET A 10 -21.88 7.49 -15.55
C MET A 10 -20.63 6.66 -15.77
N GLU A 11 -19.55 7.35 -16.14
CA GLU A 11 -18.21 6.88 -15.97
C GLU A 11 -17.99 6.86 -14.46
N GLU A 12 -18.33 5.74 -13.84
CA GLU A 12 -17.75 5.40 -12.55
C GLU A 12 -16.23 5.49 -12.76
N LYS A 13 -15.62 6.59 -12.30
CA LYS A 13 -14.18 6.57 -12.06
C LYS A 13 -14.00 5.46 -11.03
N PRO A 14 -13.36 4.32 -11.36
CA PRO A 14 -13.00 3.39 -10.32
C PRO A 14 -12.16 4.23 -9.36
N MET A 15 -12.63 4.31 -8.11
CA MET A 15 -11.89 4.89 -7.01
C MET A 15 -10.55 4.16 -7.03
N SER A 16 -9.54 4.83 -7.57
CA SER A 16 -8.18 4.34 -7.71
C SER A 16 -7.64 4.24 -6.29
N ASN A 17 -7.99 3.13 -5.64
CA ASN A 17 -7.23 2.62 -4.53
C ASN A 17 -5.93 2.15 -5.18
N GLU A 18 -5.02 3.11 -5.37
CA GLU A 18 -3.64 2.88 -5.74
C GLU A 18 -2.97 2.23 -4.51
N GLN A 19 -3.43 1.01 -4.18
CA GLN A 19 -2.62 0.03 -3.53
C GLN A 19 -1.53 -0.25 -4.54
N LYS A 20 -0.46 0.52 -4.39
CA LYS A 20 0.78 0.45 -5.12
C LYS A 20 1.33 -0.95 -4.88
N ASP A 21 0.83 -1.90 -5.64
CA ASP A 21 1.26 -3.28 -5.64
C ASP A 21 2.65 -3.30 -6.28
N PRO A 22 3.73 -3.51 -5.52
CA PRO A 22 5.04 -3.68 -6.07
C PRO A 22 5.29 -5.19 -6.18
N GLN A 23 4.42 -5.95 -6.84
CA GLN A 23 4.84 -7.21 -7.44
C GLN A 23 5.67 -6.90 -8.70
N SER A 24 6.90 -6.43 -8.48
CA SER A 24 7.96 -6.56 -9.48
C SER A 24 8.94 -7.61 -8.99
N GLU A 25 8.70 -8.81 -9.50
CA GLU A 25 9.66 -9.90 -9.62
C GLU A 25 11.12 -9.46 -9.86
N LYS A 26 12.04 -10.21 -9.21
CA LYS A 26 13.50 -10.35 -9.41
C LYS A 26 14.35 -9.83 -8.24
N THR A 27 14.93 -10.81 -7.52
CA THR A 27 15.74 -10.75 -6.29
C THR A 27 14.92 -10.62 -4.99
N PRO A 28 15.22 -11.43 -3.94
CA PRO A 28 14.60 -11.24 -2.63
C PRO A 28 15.18 -9.96 -2.01
N ASP A 29 14.64 -8.82 -2.45
CA ASP A 29 14.89 -7.55 -1.80
C ASP A 29 14.40 -7.68 -0.36
N GLN A 30 15.36 -7.64 0.58
CA GLN A 30 15.05 -7.75 1.99
C GLN A 30 14.04 -6.67 2.41
N ILE A 31 14.08 -5.53 1.73
CA ILE A 31 13.11 -4.44 1.88
C ILE A 31 11.67 -4.92 1.63
N GLY A 32 11.43 -5.71 0.58
CA GLY A 32 10.10 -6.24 0.26
C GLY A 32 9.57 -7.21 1.32
N VAL A 33 10.46 -8.05 1.87
CA VAL A 33 10.10 -8.98 2.96
C VAL A 33 9.71 -8.22 4.22
N TRP A 34 10.51 -7.24 4.64
CA TRP A 34 10.23 -6.43 5.82
C TRP A 34 8.99 -5.54 5.63
N LEU A 35 8.74 -5.05 4.41
CA LEU A 35 7.52 -4.31 4.09
C LEU A 35 6.27 -5.20 4.17
N ALA A 36 6.32 -6.44 3.66
CA ALA A 36 5.21 -7.39 3.76
C ALA A 36 4.91 -7.75 5.22
N ILE A 37 5.94 -8.04 6.02
CA ILE A 37 5.80 -8.34 7.45
C ILE A 37 5.24 -7.13 8.19
N GLY A 38 5.81 -5.94 8.00
CA GLY A 38 5.37 -4.71 8.65
C GLY A 38 3.92 -4.38 8.30
N THR A 39 3.53 -4.49 7.03
CA THR A 39 2.15 -4.24 6.57
C THR A 39 1.17 -5.26 7.17
N GLY A 40 1.54 -6.55 7.20
CA GLY A 40 0.72 -7.59 7.82
C GLY A 40 0.46 -7.33 9.30
N VAL A 41 1.52 -7.02 10.06
CA VAL A 41 1.39 -6.64 11.49
C VAL A 41 0.57 -5.37 11.65
N GLY A 42 0.80 -4.37 10.80
CA GLY A 42 0.05 -3.12 10.79
C GLY A 42 -1.44 -3.29 10.57
N ILE A 43 -1.84 -4.16 9.64
CA ILE A 43 -3.26 -4.49 9.41
C ILE A 43 -3.87 -5.10 10.68
N LEU A 44 -3.20 -6.06 11.32
CA LEU A 44 -3.67 -6.67 12.58
C LEU A 44 -3.83 -5.60 13.67
N LEU A 45 -2.86 -4.71 13.84
CA LEU A 45 -2.96 -3.59 14.79
C LEU A 45 -4.11 -2.66 14.42
N GLY A 46 -4.29 -2.34 13.15
CA GLY A 46 -5.39 -1.52 12.66
C GLY A 46 -6.76 -2.13 12.94
N ILE A 47 -6.91 -3.46 12.86
CA ILE A 47 -8.13 -4.17 13.26
C ILE A 47 -8.38 -3.98 14.75
N ILE A 48 -7.36 -4.17 15.60
CA ILE A 48 -7.45 -4.02 17.07
C ILE A 48 -7.87 -2.60 17.46
N PHE A 49 -7.34 -1.59 16.78
CA PHE A 49 -7.66 -0.17 17.02
C PHE A 49 -8.90 0.32 16.27
N HIS A 50 -9.63 -0.55 15.55
CA HIS A 50 -10.75 -0.18 14.67
C HIS A 50 -10.38 0.90 13.64
N ASN A 51 -9.09 1.02 13.29
CA ASN A 51 -8.56 1.97 12.33
C ASN A 51 -7.50 1.30 11.44
N ILE A 52 -7.99 0.62 10.41
CA ILE A 52 -7.16 -0.08 9.42
C ILE A 52 -6.21 0.89 8.70
N ALA A 53 -6.66 2.11 8.42
CA ALA A 53 -5.85 3.12 7.73
C ALA A 53 -4.59 3.45 8.54
N MET A 54 -4.76 3.74 9.84
CA MET A 54 -3.64 3.97 10.74
C MET A 54 -2.71 2.75 10.82
N GLY A 55 -3.29 1.55 10.93
CA GLY A 55 -2.54 0.29 10.99
C GLY A 55 -1.67 0.04 9.75
N ILE A 56 -2.22 0.18 8.55
CA ILE A 56 -1.48 0.02 7.29
C ILE A 56 -0.37 1.07 7.18
N THR A 57 -0.64 2.35 7.48
CA THR A 57 0.37 3.41 7.41
C THR A 57 1.52 3.15 8.38
N PHE A 58 1.21 2.81 9.63
CA PHE A 58 2.24 2.48 10.63
C PHE A 58 3.01 1.22 10.27
N GLY A 59 2.31 0.16 9.86
CA GLY A 59 2.93 -1.10 9.48
C GLY A 59 3.86 -0.98 8.28
N ALA A 60 3.42 -0.28 7.24
CA ALA A 60 4.23 -0.03 6.05
C ALA A 60 5.44 0.86 6.37
N ALA A 61 5.26 1.91 7.19
CA ALA A 61 6.35 2.78 7.62
C ALA A 61 7.42 2.02 8.41
N LEU A 62 7.01 1.20 9.39
CA LEU A 62 7.93 0.37 10.16
C LEU A 62 8.62 -0.67 9.27
N GLY A 63 7.86 -1.38 8.43
CA GLY A 63 8.41 -2.37 7.49
C GLY A 63 9.45 -1.77 6.53
N LEU A 64 9.21 -0.55 6.04
CA LEU A 64 10.17 0.20 5.22
C LEU A 64 11.42 0.60 6.00
N VAL A 65 11.29 1.13 7.22
CA VAL A 65 12.43 1.55 8.04
C VAL A 65 13.32 0.35 8.39
N PHE A 66 12.74 -0.75 8.86
CA PHE A 66 13.48 -1.97 9.14
C PHE A 66 14.08 -2.57 7.86
N GLY A 67 13.30 -2.62 6.78
CA GLY A 67 13.76 -3.09 5.49
C GLY A 67 14.96 -2.31 4.96
N ALA A 68 14.88 -0.99 4.98
CA ALA A 68 15.96 -0.11 4.56
C ALA A 68 17.19 -0.25 5.47
N ALA A 69 17.01 -0.23 6.80
CA ALA A 69 18.11 -0.35 7.75
C ALA A 69 18.89 -1.66 7.60
N PHE A 70 18.20 -2.79 7.43
CA PHE A 70 18.84 -4.08 7.20
C PHE A 70 19.43 -4.22 5.80
N SER A 71 18.79 -3.64 4.79
CA SER A 71 19.31 -3.65 3.41
C SER A 71 20.58 -2.83 3.26
N LEU A 72 20.72 -1.71 3.98
CA LEU A 72 21.93 -0.89 4.00
C LEU A 72 23.11 -1.64 4.62
N LYS A 73 22.86 -2.43 5.67
CA LYS A 73 23.88 -3.24 6.37
C LYS A 73 24.43 -4.39 5.52
N LYS A 74 23.69 -4.85 4.50
CA LYS A 74 24.09 -5.99 3.65
C LYS A 74 25.08 -5.60 2.53
N LYS A 75 25.40 -4.31 2.38
CA LYS A 75 26.34 -3.81 1.36
C LYS A 75 27.79 -3.66 1.86
N GLU A 76 28.11 -4.23 3.03
CA GLU A 76 29.47 -4.31 3.59
C GLU A 76 29.98 -5.75 3.61
#